data_AF-A0A9N9FFZ5-F1
#
_entry.id   AF-A0A9N9FFZ5-F1
#
_cell.length_a   1.000
_cell.length_b   1.000
_cell.length_c   1.000
_cell.angle_alpha   90.00
_cell.angle_beta   90.00
_cell.angle_gamma   90.00
#
_symmetry.space_group_name_H-M   'P 1'
#
loop_
_entity.id
_entity.type
_entity.pdbx_description
1 polymer ?
#
loop_
_entity_poly.entity_id
_entity_poly.type
_entity_poly.pdbx_seq_one_letter_code
_entity_poly.pdbx_strand_id
1 'polypeptide(L)'
;MDNAQRWLDQTYPKEERDKIEAIAIDDETKTKRLNGELYLDRFYNLIEMDLSNNDITKLDVSDCYELERIIVANNSLTNLLNQPKDIINPEKLTYLNMMNNNIDENNLNLFYDFYNLEELYIGTDDRQKIEQGSYNRFHGTLKPLKDLKKLKVLDISNTDISKGLRHLPDSLKEFFYDAIRPGAKVARIKEKFNLYNNDLKKYKKEKPIKNKILRKKSVENYEPEDQVEINNLLIVGRTGNGKSTLANVLSDTNRFKESDKSVSVTRYFEEERFMHNGKSYRVVDTIGVGDTKLSKKQVLLRIAEAVYTMKEGINQVFFVVGRRFTIEEIEAFELLKTVIFESNIIKHTTIVRTNFTNFMYPDRVKTDRQEIMEENKFLADIINSCNGIIYIDAPPINIDCQLRSSLNKEDRKKSRKILLNHIESFHGNYKPYLKTWDQLYVKIRNYIKIKYELEESLQNSSSSAEISKIKERIEKLEEKVVRETDLKCDIEIPSITKIRLCFKSKNGICQII
;
A
#
# COMPACT_ATOMS: atom_id res chain seq x y z
N MET A 1 34.97 -6.42 -24.02
CA MET A 1 33.80 -6.02 -23.21
C MET A 1 34.35 -5.94 -21.80
N ASP A 2 34.63 -4.72 -21.36
CA ASP A 2 35.43 -4.48 -20.16
C ASP A 2 34.50 -4.41 -18.94
N ASN A 3 34.92 -4.95 -17.80
CA ASN A 3 34.07 -4.97 -16.61
C ASN A 3 33.86 -3.54 -16.08
N ALA A 4 32.60 -3.14 -15.88
CA ALA A 4 32.21 -1.79 -15.50
C ALA A 4 32.80 -1.35 -14.15
N GLN A 5 32.76 -2.22 -13.14
CA GLN A 5 33.35 -1.92 -11.83
C GLN A 5 34.86 -1.72 -11.91
N ARG A 6 35.56 -2.58 -12.66
CA ARG A 6 37.01 -2.46 -12.84
C ARG A 6 37.37 -1.15 -13.54
N TRP A 7 36.60 -0.74 -14.54
CA TRP A 7 36.77 0.57 -15.18
C TRP A 7 36.60 1.70 -14.16
N LEU A 8 35.51 1.68 -13.37
CA LEU A 8 35.25 2.69 -12.35
C LEU A 8 36.41 2.80 -11.34
N ASP A 9 36.90 1.66 -10.83
CA ASP A 9 37.98 1.63 -9.85
C ASP A 9 39.33 2.10 -10.42
N GLN A 10 39.55 1.95 -11.73
CA GLN A 10 40.75 2.40 -12.42
C GLN A 10 40.69 3.89 -12.79
N THR A 11 39.54 4.36 -13.25
CA THR A 11 39.34 5.75 -13.68
C THR A 11 39.12 6.67 -12.49
N TYR A 12 38.43 6.21 -11.46
CA TYR A 12 38.09 6.96 -10.26
C TYR A 12 38.49 6.18 -9.00
N PRO A 13 39.76 6.31 -8.56
CA PRO A 13 40.24 5.72 -7.31
C PRO A 13 39.36 6.14 -6.13
N LYS A 14 39.15 5.24 -5.17
CA LYS A 14 38.17 5.43 -4.08
C LYS A 14 38.44 6.67 -3.21
N GLU A 15 39.69 7.10 -3.14
CA GLU A 15 40.16 8.26 -2.38
C GLU A 15 39.82 9.60 -3.04
N GLU A 16 39.38 9.59 -4.31
CA GLU A 16 39.11 10.81 -5.09
C GLU A 16 37.63 10.98 -5.45
N ARG A 17 36.80 9.95 -5.24
CA ARG A 17 35.38 9.91 -5.65
C ARG A 17 34.51 10.97 -4.98
N ASP A 18 34.86 11.40 -3.78
CA ASP A 18 34.16 12.43 -3.04
C ASP A 18 34.28 13.81 -3.71
N LYS A 19 35.23 14.02 -4.62
CA LYS A 19 35.42 15.28 -5.35
C LYS A 19 34.78 15.27 -6.74
N ILE A 20 34.19 14.15 -7.16
CA ILE A 20 33.66 13.99 -8.51
C ILE A 20 32.21 14.42 -8.55
N GLU A 21 31.93 15.42 -9.37
CA GLU A 21 30.57 15.97 -9.57
C GLU A 21 29.90 15.43 -10.84
N ALA A 22 30.67 14.88 -11.78
CA ALA A 22 30.14 14.29 -13.01
C ALA A 22 30.92 13.04 -13.44
N ILE A 23 30.20 12.02 -13.89
CA ILE A 23 30.78 10.82 -14.51
C ILE A 23 30.18 10.66 -15.91
N ALA A 24 31.03 10.50 -16.90
CA ALA A 24 30.63 10.07 -18.23
C ALA A 24 31.57 8.97 -18.72
N ILE A 25 31.01 8.00 -19.44
CA ILE A 25 31.82 7.02 -20.19
C ILE A 25 32.09 7.64 -21.56
N ASP A 26 33.19 8.40 -21.64
CA ASP A 26 33.65 9.00 -22.89
C ASP A 26 34.45 7.97 -23.70
N ASP A 27 33.76 7.24 -24.57
CA ASP A 27 34.40 6.49 -25.65
C ASP A 27 34.06 7.17 -26.99
N GLU A 28 34.94 8.08 -27.42
CA GLU A 28 34.87 8.75 -28.73
C GLU A 28 34.72 7.76 -29.91
N THR A 29 35.15 6.50 -29.73
CA THR A 29 35.07 5.45 -30.76
C THR A 29 33.81 4.59 -30.65
N LYS A 30 33.10 4.61 -29.52
CA LYS A 30 31.96 3.72 -29.17
C LYS A 30 32.24 2.23 -29.39
N THR A 31 33.50 1.79 -29.38
CA THR A 31 33.87 0.39 -29.68
C THR A 31 33.98 -0.48 -28.42
N LYS A 32 34.14 0.12 -27.24
CA LYS A 32 34.27 -0.61 -25.98
C LYS A 32 33.08 -0.36 -25.05
N ARG A 33 32.12 -1.27 -25.07
CA ARG A 33 31.00 -1.32 -24.11
C ARG A 33 31.47 -1.94 -22.79
N LEU A 34 31.17 -1.25 -21.69
CA LEU A 34 31.34 -1.78 -20.33
C LEU A 34 30.23 -2.78 -20.02
N ASN A 35 30.51 -3.81 -19.24
CA ASN A 35 29.51 -4.82 -18.86
C ASN A 35 29.53 -5.16 -17.37
N GLY A 36 28.48 -5.89 -16.95
CA GLY A 36 28.36 -6.42 -15.60
C GLY A 36 27.73 -5.42 -14.64
N GLU A 37 28.02 -5.59 -13.35
CA GLU A 37 27.47 -4.78 -12.27
C GLU A 37 28.37 -3.57 -12.00
N LEU A 38 27.75 -2.44 -11.65
CA LEU A 38 28.44 -1.20 -11.31
C LEU A 38 27.89 -0.63 -9.99
N TYR A 39 28.79 -0.37 -9.05
CA TYR A 39 28.50 0.16 -7.72
C TYR A 39 29.23 1.49 -7.55
N LEU A 40 28.48 2.59 -7.50
CA LEU A 40 29.01 3.95 -7.33
C LEU A 40 29.21 4.28 -5.84
N ASP A 41 30.08 3.52 -5.16
CA ASP A 41 30.41 3.79 -3.75
C ASP A 41 31.27 5.05 -3.59
N ARG A 42 30.96 5.86 -2.58
CA ARG A 42 31.69 7.10 -2.18
C ARG A 42 31.58 8.30 -3.13
N PHE A 43 30.63 8.29 -4.06
CA PHE A 43 30.34 9.43 -4.95
C PHE A 43 29.35 10.42 -4.32
N TYR A 44 29.70 10.92 -3.12
CA TYR A 44 28.77 11.70 -2.30
C TYR A 44 28.34 13.03 -2.93
N ASN A 45 29.20 13.62 -3.78
CA ASN A 45 28.97 14.91 -4.42
C ASN A 45 28.63 14.78 -5.92
N LEU A 46 28.29 13.59 -6.40
CA LEU A 46 27.97 13.35 -7.81
C LEU A 46 26.62 13.97 -8.16
N ILE A 47 26.63 14.90 -9.12
CA ILE A 47 25.46 15.67 -9.59
C ILE A 47 24.91 15.06 -10.87
N GLU A 48 25.79 14.68 -11.80
CA GLU A 48 25.41 14.16 -13.11
C GLU A 48 26.13 12.85 -13.45
N MET A 49 25.40 11.90 -14.04
CA MET A 49 26.02 10.71 -14.61
C MET A 49 25.44 10.34 -15.96
N ASP A 50 26.33 10.05 -16.92
CA ASP A 50 26.01 9.42 -18.20
C ASP A 50 26.77 8.10 -18.35
N LEU A 51 26.01 7.01 -18.19
CA LEU A 51 26.47 5.64 -18.35
C LEU A 51 25.81 4.97 -19.56
N SER A 52 25.26 5.76 -20.48
CA SER A 52 24.49 5.26 -21.62
C SER A 52 25.33 4.43 -22.59
N ASN A 53 24.67 3.59 -23.38
CA ASN A 53 25.30 2.80 -24.46
C ASN A 53 26.32 1.75 -23.99
N ASN A 54 26.04 1.09 -22.87
CA ASN A 54 26.86 0.02 -22.32
C ASN A 54 26.03 -1.28 -22.17
N ASP A 55 26.61 -2.30 -21.55
CA ASP A 55 25.99 -3.58 -21.23
C ASP A 55 25.90 -3.80 -19.71
N ILE A 56 25.69 -2.70 -18.97
CA ILE A 56 25.55 -2.75 -17.51
C ILE A 56 24.25 -3.47 -17.17
N THR A 57 24.33 -4.47 -16.29
CA THR A 57 23.19 -5.31 -15.89
C THR A 57 22.59 -4.91 -14.56
N LYS A 58 23.36 -4.20 -13.72
CA LYS A 58 22.94 -3.71 -12.40
C LYS A 58 23.70 -2.43 -12.08
N LEU A 59 22.98 -1.44 -11.54
CA LEU A 59 23.57 -0.19 -11.06
C LEU A 59 23.14 0.06 -9.62
N ASP A 60 24.10 0.39 -8.76
CA ASP A 60 23.87 0.86 -7.40
C ASP A 60 24.40 2.29 -7.25
N VAL A 61 23.50 3.20 -6.89
CA VAL A 61 23.77 4.63 -6.69
C VAL A 61 23.45 5.08 -5.26
N SER A 62 23.45 4.15 -4.30
CA SER A 62 23.03 4.40 -2.91
C SER A 62 23.83 5.49 -2.19
N ASP A 63 25.07 5.76 -2.62
CA ASP A 63 25.97 6.77 -2.04
C ASP A 63 25.96 8.10 -2.82
N CYS A 64 25.10 8.26 -3.83
CA CYS A 64 25.07 9.41 -4.74
C CYS A 64 23.94 10.40 -4.37
N TYR A 65 24.05 11.04 -3.20
CA TYR A 65 22.96 11.84 -2.61
C TYR A 65 22.64 13.15 -3.34
N GLU A 66 23.58 13.63 -4.15
CA GLU A 66 23.51 14.91 -4.85
C GLU A 66 23.03 14.78 -6.31
N LEU A 67 22.67 13.56 -6.76
CA LEU A 67 22.29 13.33 -8.16
C LEU A 67 21.06 14.14 -8.58
N GLU A 68 21.26 14.96 -9.60
CA GLU A 68 20.21 15.72 -10.29
C GLU A 68 19.90 15.14 -11.67
N ARG A 69 20.89 14.54 -12.34
CA ARG A 69 20.78 14.07 -13.73
C ARG A 69 21.33 12.66 -13.89
N ILE A 70 20.46 11.74 -14.31
CA ILE A 70 20.80 10.33 -14.50
C ILE A 70 20.50 9.90 -15.93
N ILE A 71 21.53 9.47 -16.65
CA ILE A 71 21.44 8.94 -18.02
C ILE A 71 22.02 7.53 -18.05
N VAL A 72 21.16 6.53 -18.14
CA VAL A 72 21.53 5.10 -18.18
C VAL A 72 20.89 4.37 -19.37
N ALA A 73 20.54 5.13 -20.41
CA ALA A 73 19.91 4.60 -21.60
C ALA A 73 20.75 3.55 -22.32
N ASN A 74 20.12 2.65 -23.07
CA ASN A 74 20.80 1.66 -23.91
C ASN A 74 21.71 0.70 -23.13
N ASN A 75 21.29 0.25 -21.95
CA ASN A 75 21.96 -0.76 -21.12
C ASN A 75 21.15 -2.08 -21.04
N SER A 76 21.53 -2.98 -20.13
CA SER A 76 20.83 -4.24 -19.84
C SER A 76 20.27 -4.28 -18.41
N LEU A 77 19.95 -3.11 -17.84
CA LEU A 77 19.45 -3.00 -16.47
C LEU A 77 18.08 -3.66 -16.34
N THR A 78 17.88 -4.40 -15.25
CA THR A 78 16.57 -4.94 -14.86
C THR A 78 15.90 -4.12 -13.74
N ASN A 79 16.67 -3.28 -13.05
CA ASN A 79 16.22 -2.36 -12.01
C ASN A 79 17.13 -1.13 -11.91
N LEU A 80 16.62 -0.07 -11.26
CA LEU A 80 17.38 1.16 -10.95
C LEU A 80 16.88 1.87 -9.68
N LEU A 81 15.59 1.69 -9.32
CA LEU A 81 14.89 2.43 -8.26
C LEU A 81 14.07 1.51 -7.35
N ASN A 82 14.50 0.26 -7.19
CA ASN A 82 13.68 -0.79 -6.57
C ASN A 82 14.18 -1.22 -5.18
N GLN A 83 15.32 -0.71 -4.71
CA GLN A 83 15.79 -1.03 -3.37
C GLN A 83 15.60 0.16 -2.42
N PRO A 84 15.12 -0.09 -1.19
CA PRO A 84 15.00 0.95 -0.19
C PRO A 84 16.34 1.59 0.28
N LYS A 85 17.47 1.08 -0.20
CA LYS A 85 18.81 1.67 0.00
C LYS A 85 19.24 2.59 -1.14
N ASP A 86 18.50 2.61 -2.25
CA ASP A 86 18.75 3.50 -3.39
C ASP A 86 18.29 4.92 -3.03
N ILE A 87 19.02 5.58 -2.12
CA ILE A 87 18.79 6.97 -1.71
C ILE A 87 19.29 7.87 -2.85
N ILE A 88 18.57 7.88 -3.97
CA ILE A 88 18.51 9.09 -4.77
C ILE A 88 17.62 10.03 -4.00
N ASN A 89 18.10 11.24 -3.72
CA ASN A 89 17.26 12.27 -3.13
C ASN A 89 16.18 12.65 -4.17
N PRO A 90 14.91 12.24 -3.99
CA PRO A 90 13.87 12.48 -4.99
C PRO A 90 13.58 13.97 -5.16
N GLU A 91 13.96 14.78 -4.16
CA GLU A 91 13.87 16.23 -4.20
C GLU A 91 14.91 16.86 -5.13
N LYS A 92 16.02 16.19 -5.47
CA LYS A 92 17.09 16.75 -6.32
C LYS A 92 16.98 16.32 -7.78
N LEU A 93 16.48 15.12 -8.04
CA LEU A 93 16.46 14.57 -9.39
C LEU A 93 15.55 15.38 -10.32
N THR A 94 16.15 15.96 -11.37
CA THR A 94 15.46 16.75 -12.41
C THR A 94 15.39 16.03 -13.74
N TYR A 95 16.32 15.11 -14.03
CA TYR A 95 16.39 14.40 -15.29
C TYR A 95 16.67 12.91 -15.09
N LEU A 96 15.83 12.06 -15.64
CA LEU A 96 16.01 10.61 -15.62
C LEU A 96 15.76 10.00 -16.99
N ASN A 97 16.80 9.41 -17.57
CA ASN A 97 16.72 8.64 -18.80
C ASN A 97 17.18 7.20 -18.60
N MET A 98 16.21 6.27 -18.67
CA MET A 98 16.42 4.82 -18.53
C MET A 98 15.98 4.05 -19.79
N MET A 99 15.88 4.72 -20.95
CA MET A 99 15.36 4.10 -22.16
C MET A 99 16.16 2.87 -22.59
N ASN A 100 15.52 1.98 -23.33
CA ASN A 100 16.17 0.83 -23.97
C ASN A 100 16.97 -0.03 -22.99
N ASN A 101 16.38 -0.32 -21.83
CA ASN A 101 16.84 -1.31 -20.87
C ASN A 101 15.91 -2.53 -20.88
N ASN A 102 16.08 -3.43 -19.94
CA ASN A 102 15.21 -4.59 -19.74
C ASN A 102 14.54 -4.54 -18.37
N ILE A 103 14.08 -3.35 -17.95
CA ILE A 103 13.52 -3.14 -16.62
C ILE A 103 12.36 -4.10 -16.37
N ASP A 104 12.38 -4.76 -15.22
CA ASP A 104 11.36 -5.71 -14.78
C ASP A 104 9.99 -5.03 -14.57
N GLU A 105 8.94 -5.84 -14.40
CA GLU A 105 7.58 -5.33 -14.22
C GLU A 105 7.51 -4.29 -13.08
N ASN A 106 7.17 -3.05 -13.45
CA ASN A 106 7.08 -1.95 -12.51
C ASN A 106 5.93 -0.99 -12.87
N ASN A 107 5.41 -0.27 -11.89
CA ASN A 107 4.40 0.76 -12.11
C ASN A 107 4.98 2.14 -11.79
N LEU A 108 4.28 3.21 -12.17
CA LEU A 108 4.79 4.57 -12.01
C LEU A 108 4.72 5.11 -10.58
N ASN A 109 4.30 4.33 -9.57
CA ASN A 109 4.23 4.81 -8.18
C ASN A 109 5.61 5.19 -7.63
N LEU A 110 6.69 4.61 -8.15
CA LEU A 110 8.05 4.96 -7.72
C LEU A 110 8.40 6.43 -7.98
N PHE A 111 7.63 7.15 -8.80
CA PHE A 111 7.84 8.56 -9.12
C PHE A 111 7.02 9.54 -8.25
N TYR A 112 6.28 9.09 -7.22
CA TYR A 112 5.42 9.99 -6.44
C TYR A 112 6.17 11.18 -5.81
N ASP A 113 7.36 10.91 -5.28
CA ASP A 113 8.12 11.89 -4.49
C ASP A 113 9.07 12.74 -5.35
N PHE A 114 9.14 12.48 -6.67
CA PHE A 114 10.07 13.14 -7.59
C PHE A 114 9.52 14.49 -8.11
N TYR A 115 9.02 15.33 -7.21
CA TYR A 115 8.28 16.56 -7.56
C TYR A 115 9.10 17.60 -8.35
N ASN A 116 10.44 17.48 -8.33
CA ASN A 116 11.35 18.32 -9.10
C ASN A 116 11.73 17.75 -10.49
N LEU A 117 11.27 16.54 -10.81
CA LEU A 117 11.54 15.89 -12.09
C LEU A 117 10.94 16.69 -13.25
N GLU A 118 11.79 17.03 -14.21
CA GLU A 118 11.45 17.76 -15.42
C GLU A 118 11.37 16.85 -16.64
N GLU A 119 12.22 15.82 -16.71
CA GLU A 119 12.27 14.91 -17.85
C GLU A 119 12.37 13.46 -17.40
N LEU A 120 11.47 12.63 -17.93
CA LEU A 120 11.37 11.22 -17.61
C LEU A 120 11.28 10.37 -18.88
N TYR A 121 12.33 9.59 -19.15
CA TYR A 121 12.37 8.68 -20.29
C TYR A 121 12.46 7.23 -19.82
N ILE A 122 11.36 6.49 -19.97
CA ILE A 122 11.24 5.10 -19.50
C ILE A 122 10.83 4.13 -20.60
N GLY A 123 10.61 4.64 -21.82
CA GLY A 123 10.22 3.85 -22.97
C GLY A 123 11.31 2.94 -23.52
N THR A 124 11.01 2.34 -24.66
CA THR A 124 11.97 1.57 -25.46
C THR A 124 11.66 1.86 -26.92
N ASP A 125 12.60 2.41 -27.67
CA ASP A 125 12.45 2.68 -29.11
C ASP A 125 13.36 1.79 -29.97
N ASP A 126 14.29 1.06 -29.34
CA ASP A 126 15.17 0.10 -29.99
C ASP A 126 14.38 -1.13 -30.48
N ARG A 127 14.20 -1.21 -31.80
CA ARG A 127 13.46 -2.28 -32.47
C ARG A 127 14.12 -3.65 -32.31
N GLN A 128 15.44 -3.71 -32.33
CA GLN A 128 16.17 -4.99 -32.19
C GLN A 128 15.97 -5.55 -30.78
N LYS A 129 16.06 -4.69 -29.76
CA LYS A 129 15.78 -5.10 -28.37
C LYS A 129 14.33 -5.57 -28.21
N ILE A 130 13.36 -4.85 -28.78
CA ILE A 130 11.94 -5.24 -28.74
C ILE A 130 11.72 -6.61 -29.38
N GLU A 131 12.30 -6.87 -30.56
CA GLU A 131 12.20 -8.15 -31.27
C GLU A 131 12.82 -9.31 -30.46
N GLN A 132 13.86 -9.03 -29.69
CA GLN A 132 14.51 -9.97 -28.77
C GLN A 132 13.77 -10.12 -27.42
N GLY A 133 12.66 -9.40 -27.22
CA GLY A 133 11.89 -9.42 -25.97
C GLY A 133 12.52 -8.63 -24.82
N SER A 134 13.50 -7.77 -25.12
CA SER A 134 14.18 -6.87 -24.18
C SER A 134 13.56 -5.47 -24.28
N TYR A 135 12.84 -5.05 -23.25
CA TYR A 135 12.20 -3.73 -23.18
C TYR A 135 11.82 -3.42 -21.73
N ASN A 136 11.60 -2.13 -21.44
CA ASN A 136 11.17 -1.70 -20.11
C ASN A 136 9.69 -2.06 -19.86
N ARG A 137 9.43 -2.87 -18.84
CA ARG A 137 8.08 -3.42 -18.53
C ARG A 137 7.29 -2.55 -17.56
N PHE A 138 7.23 -1.25 -17.85
CA PHE A 138 6.35 -0.35 -17.09
C PHE A 138 4.88 -0.62 -17.43
N HIS A 139 4.03 -0.74 -16.42
CA HIS A 139 2.62 -1.05 -16.58
C HIS A 139 1.71 -0.17 -15.73
N GLY A 140 0.40 -0.24 -16.01
CA GLY A 140 -0.63 0.42 -15.22
C GLY A 140 -1.10 1.75 -15.81
N THR A 141 -1.00 2.84 -15.05
CA THR A 141 -1.63 4.14 -15.33
C THR A 141 -0.67 5.29 -15.12
N LEU A 142 -0.89 6.40 -15.84
CA LEU A 142 -0.17 7.67 -15.72
C LEU A 142 -0.55 8.49 -14.47
N LYS A 143 -1.51 8.03 -13.67
CA LYS A 143 -1.97 8.73 -12.45
C LYS A 143 -0.85 9.15 -11.48
N PRO A 144 0.19 8.33 -11.22
CA PRO A 144 1.24 8.70 -10.27
C PRO A 144 2.01 9.96 -10.66
N LEU A 145 2.03 10.33 -11.94
CA LEU A 145 2.75 11.51 -12.43
C LEU A 145 1.96 12.82 -12.24
N LYS A 146 0.75 12.77 -11.65
CA LYS A 146 -0.17 13.91 -11.57
C LYS A 146 0.41 15.11 -10.83
N ASP A 147 1.14 14.85 -9.76
CA ASP A 147 1.66 15.91 -8.89
C ASP A 147 3.07 16.37 -9.31
N LEU A 148 3.63 15.82 -10.39
CA LEU A 148 4.91 16.23 -10.98
C LEU A 148 4.75 17.52 -11.79
N LYS A 149 4.49 18.63 -11.10
CA LYS A 149 4.18 19.94 -11.68
C LYS A 149 5.32 20.55 -12.52
N LYS A 150 6.53 20.01 -12.44
CA LYS A 150 7.68 20.43 -13.24
C LYS A 150 7.94 19.55 -14.46
N LEU A 151 7.25 18.41 -14.60
CA LEU A 151 7.47 17.46 -15.68
C LEU A 151 7.11 18.10 -17.03
N LYS A 152 8.11 18.27 -17.89
CA LYS A 152 8.05 18.86 -19.23
C LYS A 152 8.10 17.78 -20.32
N VAL A 153 8.85 16.71 -20.11
CA VAL A 153 9.03 15.64 -21.10
C VAL A 153 8.74 14.28 -20.47
N LEU A 154 7.97 13.45 -21.19
CA LEU A 154 7.66 12.08 -20.78
C LEU A 154 7.73 11.13 -21.98
N ASP A 155 8.55 10.10 -21.89
CA ASP A 155 8.57 8.98 -22.84
C ASP A 155 8.14 7.66 -22.18
N ILE A 156 7.01 7.12 -22.66
CA ILE A 156 6.45 5.82 -22.26
C ILE A 156 6.35 4.83 -23.42
N SER A 157 7.08 5.08 -24.50
CA SER A 157 7.00 4.31 -25.75
C SER A 157 7.24 2.83 -25.50
N ASN A 158 6.41 2.00 -26.11
CA ASN A 158 6.46 0.53 -26.09
C ASN A 158 6.30 -0.12 -24.70
N THR A 159 5.76 0.61 -23.73
CA THR A 159 5.40 0.11 -22.40
C THR A 159 3.99 -0.51 -22.34
N ASP A 160 3.64 -1.13 -21.21
CA ASP A 160 2.31 -1.64 -20.88
C ASP A 160 1.46 -0.65 -20.06
N ILE A 161 1.82 0.63 -20.06
CA ILE A 161 0.99 1.71 -19.51
C ILE A 161 -0.18 1.94 -20.45
N SER A 162 -1.40 1.95 -19.90
CA SER A 162 -2.62 1.77 -20.71
C SER A 162 -3.65 2.89 -20.59
N LYS A 163 -3.52 3.73 -19.55
CA LYS A 163 -4.54 4.72 -19.17
C LYS A 163 -3.94 5.86 -18.35
N GLY A 164 -4.77 6.86 -18.03
CA GLY A 164 -4.41 7.95 -17.13
C GLY A 164 -4.00 9.26 -17.79
N LEU A 165 -4.21 9.42 -19.11
CA LEU A 165 -3.92 10.66 -19.85
C LEU A 165 -4.43 11.93 -19.15
N ARG A 166 -5.62 11.89 -18.53
CA ARG A 166 -6.22 13.04 -17.83
C ARG A 166 -5.40 13.51 -16.62
N HIS A 167 -4.58 12.61 -16.05
CA HIS A 167 -3.78 12.88 -14.88
C HIS A 167 -2.41 13.47 -15.21
N LEU A 168 -1.96 13.46 -16.47
CA LEU A 168 -0.68 14.08 -16.83
C LEU A 168 -0.68 15.55 -16.40
N PRO A 169 0.45 16.11 -15.91
CA PRO A 169 0.50 17.48 -15.44
C PRO A 169 0.33 18.48 -16.60
N ASP A 170 -0.16 19.68 -16.31
CA ASP A 170 -0.31 20.74 -17.32
C ASP A 170 1.03 21.32 -17.80
N SER A 171 2.12 21.03 -17.08
CA SER A 171 3.49 21.40 -17.43
C SER A 171 4.06 20.61 -18.61
N LEU A 172 3.45 19.47 -18.97
CA LEU A 172 3.95 18.57 -19.99
C LEU A 172 3.91 19.24 -21.37
N LYS A 173 5.07 19.30 -22.02
CA LYS A 173 5.28 19.89 -23.34
C LYS A 173 5.45 18.82 -24.41
N GLU A 174 6.21 17.78 -24.08
CA GLU A 174 6.54 16.69 -24.99
C GLU A 174 6.11 15.35 -24.39
N PHE A 175 5.46 14.54 -25.20
CA PHE A 175 4.93 13.25 -24.79
C PHE A 175 5.17 12.23 -25.89
N PHE A 176 5.99 11.22 -25.61
CA PHE A 176 6.34 10.13 -26.51
C PHE A 176 5.65 8.84 -26.05
N TYR A 177 4.96 8.18 -26.97
CA TYR A 177 4.05 7.07 -26.67
C TYR A 177 3.95 6.10 -27.85
N ASP A 178 5.06 5.86 -28.53
CA ASP A 178 5.06 4.94 -29.66
C ASP A 178 4.69 3.51 -29.24
N ALA A 179 4.05 2.78 -30.16
CA ALA A 179 3.44 1.48 -29.91
C ALA A 179 3.80 0.51 -31.04
N ILE A 180 5.09 0.38 -31.31
CA ILE A 180 5.66 -0.50 -32.33
C ILE A 180 5.75 -1.94 -31.81
N ARG A 181 5.99 -2.12 -30.50
CA ARG A 181 6.04 -3.45 -29.87
C ARG A 181 4.66 -4.14 -29.94
N PRO A 182 4.57 -5.36 -30.50
CA PRO A 182 3.34 -6.13 -30.50
C PRO A 182 2.79 -6.33 -29.08
N GLY A 183 1.50 -6.03 -28.90
CA GLY A 183 0.81 -6.19 -27.62
C GLY A 183 1.07 -5.09 -26.58
N ALA A 184 1.86 -4.05 -26.91
CA ALA A 184 2.11 -2.94 -26.00
C ALA A 184 0.82 -2.17 -25.66
N LYS A 185 0.47 -2.09 -24.38
CA LYS A 185 -0.79 -1.45 -23.96
C LYS A 185 -0.79 0.07 -24.14
N VAL A 186 0.37 0.70 -24.35
CA VAL A 186 0.48 2.11 -24.72
C VAL A 186 -0.23 2.42 -26.05
N ALA A 187 -0.47 1.41 -26.91
CA ALA A 187 -1.33 1.54 -28.09
C ALA A 187 -2.72 2.12 -27.75
N ARG A 188 -3.29 1.78 -26.59
CA ARG A 188 -4.59 2.31 -26.13
C ARG A 188 -4.53 3.81 -25.84
N ILE A 189 -3.40 4.27 -25.30
CA ILE A 189 -3.14 5.70 -25.09
C ILE A 189 -2.99 6.38 -26.45
N LYS A 190 -2.20 5.79 -27.37
CA LYS A 190 -2.00 6.29 -28.74
C LYS A 190 -3.33 6.47 -29.47
N GLU A 191 -4.18 5.45 -29.50
CA GLU A 191 -5.51 5.50 -30.12
C GLU A 191 -6.36 6.63 -29.55
N LYS A 192 -6.44 6.74 -28.21
CA LYS A 192 -7.24 7.77 -27.55
C LYS A 192 -6.70 9.17 -27.77
N PHE A 193 -5.40 9.35 -27.65
CA PHE A 193 -4.77 10.67 -27.74
C PHE A 193 -4.80 11.21 -29.17
N ASN A 194 -4.68 10.32 -30.16
CA ASN A 194 -4.84 10.65 -31.58
C ASN A 194 -6.24 11.20 -31.91
N LEU A 195 -7.31 10.76 -31.23
CA LEU A 195 -8.67 11.30 -31.42
C LEU A 195 -8.75 12.81 -31.12
N TYR A 196 -7.82 13.34 -30.34
CA TYR A 196 -7.75 14.74 -29.93
C TYR A 196 -6.59 15.46 -30.60
N ASN A 197 -6.08 14.94 -31.72
CA ASN A 197 -4.93 15.47 -32.46
C ASN A 197 -3.70 15.67 -31.55
N ASN A 198 -3.48 14.75 -30.61
CA ASN A 198 -2.36 14.79 -29.66
C ASN A 198 -2.33 16.05 -28.79
N ASP A 199 -3.50 16.65 -28.54
CA ASP A 199 -3.65 17.84 -27.72
C ASP A 199 -4.21 17.48 -26.34
N LEU A 200 -3.34 17.52 -25.33
CA LEU A 200 -3.70 17.19 -23.94
C LEU A 200 -4.71 18.17 -23.35
N LYS A 201 -4.70 19.45 -23.77
CA LYS A 201 -5.67 20.45 -23.30
C LYS A 201 -7.05 20.14 -23.85
N LYS A 202 -7.17 19.71 -25.11
CA LYS A 202 -8.44 19.26 -25.69
C LYS A 202 -8.95 18.01 -24.97
N TYR A 203 -8.09 17.01 -24.81
CA TYR A 203 -8.44 15.76 -24.13
C TYR A 203 -8.96 15.98 -22.69
N LYS A 204 -8.35 16.89 -21.92
CA LYS A 204 -8.76 17.21 -20.55
C LYS A 204 -10.07 18.00 -20.45
N LYS A 205 -10.36 18.87 -21.42
CA LYS A 205 -11.55 19.74 -21.42
C LYS A 205 -12.85 19.00 -21.71
N GLU A 206 -12.80 17.89 -22.41
CA GLU A 206 -14.01 17.14 -22.75
C GLU A 206 -14.52 16.30 -21.56
N LYS A 207 -15.78 16.55 -21.18
CA LYS A 207 -16.53 15.66 -20.27
C LYS A 207 -16.50 14.24 -20.87
N PRO A 208 -16.34 13.18 -20.06
CA PRO A 208 -16.32 11.82 -20.59
C PRO A 208 -17.56 11.61 -21.45
N ILE A 209 -17.33 11.45 -22.76
CA ILE A 209 -18.40 11.34 -23.73
C ILE A 209 -19.20 10.10 -23.34
N LYS A 210 -20.50 10.27 -23.02
CA LYS A 210 -21.45 9.16 -23.07
C LYS A 210 -21.51 8.70 -24.53
N ASN A 211 -20.60 7.81 -24.92
CA ASN A 211 -20.37 7.39 -26.30
C ASN A 211 -21.61 6.71 -26.89
N LYS A 212 -22.43 7.50 -27.60
CA LYS A 212 -23.54 7.02 -28.43
C LYS A 212 -23.10 6.51 -29.81
N ILE A 213 -21.80 6.61 -30.15
CA ILE A 213 -21.30 6.38 -31.53
C ILE A 213 -20.45 5.09 -31.69
N LEU A 214 -20.03 4.41 -30.61
CA LEU A 214 -19.23 3.17 -30.68
C LEU A 214 -20.03 1.85 -30.58
N ARG A 215 -21.36 1.88 -30.74
CA ARG A 215 -22.21 0.67 -30.62
C ARG A 215 -22.27 -0.22 -31.87
N LYS A 216 -21.52 0.06 -32.94
CA LYS A 216 -21.47 -0.82 -34.11
C LYS A 216 -20.05 -1.00 -34.65
N LYS A 217 -19.29 -1.89 -34.01
CA LYS A 217 -18.68 -3.09 -34.62
C LYS A 217 -17.78 -3.80 -33.59
N SER A 218 -18.25 -4.97 -33.18
CA SER A 218 -17.52 -6.17 -32.71
C SER A 218 -16.31 -6.09 -31.77
N VAL A 219 -16.57 -6.59 -30.55
CA VAL A 219 -15.80 -7.55 -29.73
C VAL A 219 -14.54 -7.08 -28.96
N GLU A 220 -14.58 -7.45 -27.67
CA GLU A 220 -13.52 -7.54 -26.65
C GLU A 220 -13.13 -6.31 -25.81
N ASN A 221 -13.55 -6.37 -24.54
CA ASN A 221 -12.91 -5.79 -23.36
C ASN A 221 -12.66 -4.26 -23.38
N TYR A 222 -13.75 -3.52 -23.41
CA TYR A 222 -13.78 -2.15 -22.88
C TYR A 222 -13.71 -2.21 -21.34
N GLU A 223 -12.51 -2.21 -20.77
CA GLU A 223 -12.35 -1.78 -19.37
C GLU A 223 -12.61 -0.26 -19.32
N PRO A 224 -13.61 0.22 -18.57
CA PRO A 224 -13.83 1.65 -18.40
C PRO A 224 -12.56 2.33 -17.86
N GLU A 225 -12.33 3.59 -18.25
CA GLU A 225 -11.17 4.40 -17.83
C GLU A 225 -11.02 4.52 -16.30
N ASP A 226 -12.09 4.21 -15.58
CA ASP A 226 -12.13 4.05 -14.14
C ASP A 226 -12.05 2.56 -13.79
N GLN A 227 -10.87 2.05 -13.45
CA GLN A 227 -10.85 1.18 -12.28
C GLN A 227 -11.31 2.09 -11.16
N VAL A 228 -12.56 1.95 -10.72
CA VAL A 228 -13.11 2.78 -9.64
C VAL A 228 -12.10 2.70 -8.49
N GLU A 229 -11.47 3.82 -8.16
CA GLU A 229 -10.49 3.87 -7.09
C GLU A 229 -11.16 3.34 -5.82
N ILE A 230 -10.68 2.18 -5.37
CA ILE A 230 -11.22 1.50 -4.19
C ILE A 230 -10.48 2.05 -2.99
N ASN A 231 -11.22 2.72 -2.11
CA ASN A 231 -10.69 3.18 -0.84
C ASN A 231 -10.74 2.02 0.16
N ASN A 232 -9.58 1.43 0.50
CA ASN A 232 -9.50 0.28 1.40
C ASN A 232 -9.55 0.75 2.86
N LEU A 233 -10.51 0.22 3.62
CA LEU A 233 -10.71 0.46 5.05
C LEU A 233 -10.37 -0.83 5.80
N LEU A 234 -9.29 -0.82 6.58
CA LEU A 234 -8.84 -1.98 7.34
C LEU A 234 -9.37 -1.89 8.78
N ILE A 235 -10.10 -2.89 9.25
CA ILE A 235 -10.61 -2.94 10.63
C ILE A 235 -9.79 -3.92 11.45
N VAL A 236 -9.15 -3.43 12.51
CA VAL A 236 -8.28 -4.20 13.41
C VAL A 236 -8.64 -3.94 14.87
N GLY A 237 -8.19 -4.81 15.77
CA GLY A 237 -8.40 -4.66 17.21
C GLY A 237 -8.66 -5.98 17.91
N ARG A 238 -8.99 -5.91 19.20
CA ARG A 238 -9.23 -7.10 20.03
C ARG A 238 -10.46 -7.89 19.58
N THR A 239 -10.46 -9.19 19.84
CA THR A 239 -11.67 -10.03 19.64
C THR A 239 -12.79 -9.59 20.60
N GLY A 240 -14.03 -9.55 20.10
CA GLY A 240 -15.22 -9.16 20.89
C GLY A 240 -15.53 -7.66 20.95
N ASN A 241 -14.70 -6.78 20.39
CA ASN A 241 -14.95 -5.32 20.42
C ASN A 241 -15.91 -4.81 19.32
N GLY A 242 -16.51 -5.70 18.51
CA GLY A 242 -17.51 -5.33 17.50
C GLY A 242 -16.95 -4.94 16.14
N LYS A 243 -15.79 -5.48 15.72
CA LYS A 243 -15.20 -5.23 14.39
C LYS A 243 -16.12 -5.58 13.22
N SER A 244 -16.68 -6.80 13.24
CA SER A 244 -17.64 -7.28 12.22
C SER A 244 -18.93 -6.46 12.22
N THR A 245 -19.41 -6.06 13.40
CA THR A 245 -20.56 -5.16 13.54
C THR A 245 -20.27 -3.78 12.94
N LEU A 246 -19.07 -3.23 13.18
CA LEU A 246 -18.62 -1.99 12.56
C LEU A 246 -18.55 -2.12 11.03
N ALA A 247 -18.04 -3.25 10.51
CA ALA A 247 -17.98 -3.53 9.07
C ALA A 247 -19.38 -3.57 8.42
N ASN A 248 -20.35 -4.21 9.08
CA ASN A 248 -21.75 -4.22 8.67
C ASN A 248 -22.35 -2.80 8.68
N VAL A 249 -22.12 -2.02 9.73
CA VAL A 249 -22.58 -0.62 9.83
C VAL A 249 -21.96 0.26 8.74
N LEU A 250 -20.67 0.08 8.43
CA LEU A 250 -19.93 0.80 7.38
C LEU A 250 -20.33 0.41 5.96
N SER A 251 -20.71 -0.84 5.72
CA SER A 251 -21.15 -1.31 4.40
C SER A 251 -22.66 -1.21 4.19
N ASP A 252 -23.44 -1.00 5.25
CA ASP A 252 -24.92 -1.12 5.27
C ASP A 252 -25.39 -2.52 4.87
N THR A 253 -24.66 -3.53 5.33
CA THR A 253 -24.94 -4.94 5.03
C THR A 253 -25.00 -5.78 6.31
N ASN A 254 -25.41 -7.04 6.19
CA ASN A 254 -25.26 -8.06 7.23
C ASN A 254 -24.36 -9.21 6.72
N ARG A 255 -23.34 -8.86 5.92
CA ARG A 255 -22.43 -9.83 5.29
C ARG A 255 -21.45 -10.44 6.29
N PHE A 256 -21.01 -9.63 7.25
CA PHE A 256 -20.08 -10.05 8.29
C PHE A 256 -20.85 -10.73 9.43
N LYS A 257 -20.40 -11.91 9.86
CA LYS A 257 -21.10 -12.65 10.91
C LYS A 257 -20.87 -11.99 12.28
N GLU A 258 -21.92 -11.43 12.85
CA GLU A 258 -21.94 -10.90 14.23
C GLU A 258 -22.13 -12.06 15.23
N SER A 259 -21.33 -12.13 16.30
CA SER A 259 -21.56 -13.10 17.38
C SER A 259 -21.15 -12.55 18.74
N ASP A 260 -21.98 -12.78 19.76
CA ASP A 260 -21.72 -12.45 21.16
C ASP A 260 -20.85 -13.51 21.88
N LYS A 261 -20.32 -14.51 21.15
CA LYS A 261 -19.57 -15.64 21.71
C LYS A 261 -18.09 -15.29 21.82
N SER A 262 -17.44 -15.78 22.88
CA SER A 262 -16.00 -15.60 23.18
C SER A 262 -15.04 -16.27 22.19
N VAL A 263 -15.57 -16.90 21.13
CA VAL A 263 -14.82 -17.64 20.12
C VAL A 263 -15.03 -16.93 18.78
N SER A 264 -13.97 -16.45 18.15
CA SER A 264 -14.03 -15.86 16.81
C SER A 264 -14.68 -16.85 15.83
N VAL A 265 -15.70 -16.38 15.11
CA VAL A 265 -16.34 -17.12 14.01
C VAL A 265 -15.52 -16.98 12.72
N THR A 266 -14.76 -15.89 12.59
CA THR A 266 -13.83 -15.58 11.50
C THR A 266 -12.54 -16.36 11.66
N ARG A 267 -12.32 -17.36 10.78
CA ARG A 267 -11.02 -18.08 10.63
C ARG A 267 -10.09 -17.42 9.60
N TYR A 268 -10.63 -16.48 8.81
CA TYR A 268 -9.97 -15.69 7.76
C TYR A 268 -10.53 -14.26 7.80
N PHE A 269 -9.88 -13.31 7.10
CA PHE A 269 -10.44 -11.96 6.94
C PHE A 269 -11.66 -12.01 6.00
N GLU A 270 -12.63 -11.14 6.23
CA GLU A 270 -13.80 -10.95 5.37
C GLU A 270 -13.75 -9.57 4.72
N GLU A 271 -14.35 -9.41 3.54
CA GLU A 271 -14.39 -8.13 2.85
C GLU A 271 -15.74 -7.84 2.23
N GLU A 272 -16.09 -6.56 2.12
CA GLU A 272 -17.28 -6.10 1.41
C GLU A 272 -17.00 -4.78 0.71
N ARG A 273 -17.61 -4.58 -0.46
CA ARG A 273 -17.49 -3.34 -1.24
C ARG A 273 -18.77 -2.55 -1.18
N PHE A 274 -18.66 -1.23 -1.02
CA PHE A 274 -19.81 -0.34 -1.05
C PHE A 274 -19.47 0.98 -1.74
N MET A 275 -20.49 1.68 -2.21
CA MET A 275 -20.34 3.02 -2.78
C MET A 275 -20.90 4.07 -1.84
N HIS A 276 -20.19 5.18 -1.69
CA HIS A 276 -20.66 6.36 -0.98
C HIS A 276 -20.20 7.62 -1.71
N ASN A 277 -21.14 8.53 -2.00
CA ASN A 277 -20.88 9.81 -2.69
C ASN A 277 -19.98 9.70 -3.94
N GLY A 278 -20.22 8.66 -4.76
CA GLY A 278 -19.48 8.41 -6.00
C GLY A 278 -18.07 7.81 -5.82
N LYS A 279 -17.65 7.51 -4.59
CA LYS A 279 -16.40 6.80 -4.28
C LYS A 279 -16.70 5.34 -3.95
N SER A 280 -15.83 4.43 -4.41
CA SER A 280 -15.87 3.02 -4.01
C SER A 280 -15.04 2.83 -2.75
N TYR A 281 -15.57 2.06 -1.82
CA TYR A 281 -14.89 1.66 -0.59
C TYR A 281 -14.87 0.13 -0.51
N ARG A 282 -13.81 -0.41 0.07
CA ARG A 282 -13.71 -1.83 0.44
C ARG A 282 -13.36 -1.90 1.91
N VAL A 283 -14.28 -2.43 2.70
CA VAL A 283 -14.06 -2.67 4.12
C VAL A 283 -13.54 -4.10 4.29
N VAL A 284 -12.47 -4.26 5.06
CA VAL A 284 -11.86 -5.55 5.35
C VAL A 284 -11.83 -5.75 6.86
N ASP A 285 -12.59 -6.75 7.31
CA ASP A 285 -12.66 -7.17 8.71
C ASP A 285 -11.60 -8.25 8.96
N THR A 286 -10.69 -7.99 9.90
CA THR A 286 -9.63 -8.95 10.24
C THR A 286 -9.98 -9.76 11.47
N ILE A 287 -9.31 -10.89 11.60
CA ILE A 287 -9.27 -11.62 12.87
C ILE A 287 -8.75 -10.71 14.00
N GLY A 288 -9.29 -10.88 15.21
CA GLY A 288 -8.93 -10.06 16.36
C GLY A 288 -7.70 -10.58 17.11
N VAL A 289 -6.99 -9.65 17.75
CA VAL A 289 -5.95 -10.01 18.73
C VAL A 289 -6.63 -10.55 20.00
N GLY A 290 -6.10 -11.66 20.54
CA GLY A 290 -6.67 -12.33 21.73
C GLY A 290 -7.70 -13.43 21.43
N ASP A 291 -7.77 -13.92 20.19
CA ASP A 291 -8.44 -15.20 19.89
C ASP A 291 -7.66 -16.37 20.53
N THR A 292 -8.29 -17.15 21.40
CA THR A 292 -7.64 -18.24 22.15
C THR A 292 -7.17 -19.40 21.29
N LYS A 293 -7.53 -19.42 19.99
CA LYS A 293 -7.17 -20.48 19.06
C LYS A 293 -5.91 -20.20 18.24
N LEU A 294 -5.42 -18.95 18.20
CA LEU A 294 -4.29 -18.56 17.36
C LEU A 294 -3.20 -17.88 18.17
N SER A 295 -1.95 -18.13 17.79
CA SER A 295 -0.80 -17.40 18.32
C SER A 295 -0.75 -15.95 17.80
N LYS A 296 -0.06 -15.06 18.52
CA LYS A 296 0.17 -13.67 18.09
C LYS A 296 0.76 -13.60 16.67
N LYS A 297 1.72 -14.47 16.34
CA LYS A 297 2.31 -14.57 14.99
C LYS A 297 1.31 -14.98 13.92
N GLN A 298 0.40 -15.90 14.21
CA GLN A 298 -0.65 -16.29 13.26
C GLN A 298 -1.65 -15.16 13.03
N VAL A 299 -2.06 -14.42 14.08
CA VAL A 299 -2.92 -13.23 13.93
C VAL A 299 -2.27 -12.20 13.01
N LEU A 300 -0.98 -11.93 13.20
CA LEU A 300 -0.21 -11.04 12.34
C LEU A 300 -0.15 -11.52 10.88
N LEU A 301 0.09 -12.81 10.66
CA LEU A 301 0.07 -13.40 9.31
C LEU A 301 -1.28 -13.18 8.62
N ARG A 302 -2.40 -13.36 9.32
CA ARG A 302 -3.74 -13.10 8.75
C ARG A 302 -3.97 -11.65 8.38
N ILE A 303 -3.45 -10.72 9.17
CA ILE A 303 -3.55 -9.30 8.84
C ILE A 303 -2.65 -8.98 7.65
N ALA A 304 -1.47 -9.59 7.56
CA ALA A 304 -0.61 -9.45 6.40
C ALA A 304 -1.25 -10.01 5.11
N GLU A 305 -1.96 -11.14 5.19
CA GLU A 305 -2.78 -11.66 4.08
C GLU A 305 -3.85 -10.65 3.65
N ALA A 306 -4.55 -10.04 4.61
CA ALA A 306 -5.56 -9.01 4.32
C ALA A 306 -4.95 -7.80 3.60
N VAL A 307 -3.84 -7.28 4.11
CA VAL A 307 -3.12 -6.15 3.51
C VAL A 307 -2.59 -6.48 2.12
N TYR A 308 -2.11 -7.71 1.88
CA TYR A 308 -1.64 -8.16 0.56
C TYR A 308 -2.72 -8.03 -0.53
N THR A 309 -4.00 -8.19 -0.17
CA THR A 309 -5.10 -8.04 -1.12
C THR A 309 -5.45 -6.58 -1.44
N MET A 310 -4.89 -5.60 -0.73
CA MET A 310 -5.17 -4.16 -0.88
C MET A 310 -4.15 -3.49 -1.81
N LYS A 311 -4.16 -3.87 -3.09
CA LYS A 311 -3.18 -3.42 -4.10
C LYS A 311 -3.15 -1.89 -4.28
N GLU A 312 -4.26 -1.22 -3.98
CA GLU A 312 -4.43 0.23 -4.09
C GLU A 312 -3.84 1.01 -2.90
N GLY A 313 -3.44 0.32 -1.82
CA GLY A 313 -3.05 0.91 -0.54
C GLY A 313 -4.17 0.82 0.51
N ILE A 314 -3.86 1.15 1.76
CA ILE A 314 -4.79 1.27 2.88
C ILE A 314 -5.13 2.75 3.05
N ASN A 315 -6.38 3.15 2.85
CA ASN A 315 -6.78 4.54 3.07
C ASN A 315 -6.83 4.85 4.55
N GLN A 316 -7.53 4.02 5.32
CA GLN A 316 -7.71 4.24 6.74
C GLN A 316 -7.74 2.92 7.50
N VAL A 317 -7.18 2.93 8.71
CA VAL A 317 -7.25 1.82 9.66
C VAL A 317 -8.21 2.21 10.77
N PHE A 318 -9.17 1.35 11.09
CA PHE A 318 -10.03 1.49 12.25
C PHE A 318 -9.55 0.55 13.35
N PHE A 319 -8.99 1.11 14.43
CA PHE A 319 -8.64 0.36 15.62
C PHE A 319 -9.82 0.34 16.58
N VAL A 320 -10.48 -0.81 16.69
CA VAL A 320 -11.76 -0.93 17.41
C VAL A 320 -11.53 -1.27 18.89
N VAL A 321 -12.01 -0.38 19.76
CA VAL A 321 -11.89 -0.48 21.20
C VAL A 321 -13.28 -0.54 21.81
N GLY A 322 -13.44 -1.38 22.83
CA GLY A 322 -14.71 -1.51 23.55
C GLY A 322 -14.96 -0.35 24.51
N ARG A 323 -15.81 -0.60 25.53
CA ARG A 323 -16.16 0.40 26.55
C ARG A 323 -15.00 0.85 27.43
N ARG A 324 -14.00 0.01 27.64
CA ARG A 324 -12.82 0.30 28.46
C ARG A 324 -11.58 0.11 27.59
N PHE A 325 -10.53 0.88 27.85
CA PHE A 325 -9.19 0.60 27.35
C PHE A 325 -8.49 -0.31 28.37
N THR A 326 -8.40 -1.59 28.06
CA THR A 326 -7.76 -2.61 28.86
C THR A 326 -6.31 -2.82 28.41
N ILE A 327 -5.54 -3.56 29.22
CA ILE A 327 -4.16 -3.93 28.88
C ILE A 327 -4.12 -4.72 27.56
N GLU A 328 -5.13 -5.55 27.31
CA GLU A 328 -5.22 -6.34 26.08
C GLU A 328 -5.41 -5.45 24.83
N GLU A 329 -6.05 -4.29 24.94
CA GLU A 329 -6.11 -3.32 23.85
C GLU A 329 -4.77 -2.62 23.63
N ILE A 330 -4.04 -2.31 24.69
CA ILE A 330 -2.66 -1.80 24.60
C ILE A 330 -1.75 -2.83 23.91
N GLU A 331 -1.81 -4.09 24.33
CA GLU A 331 -1.06 -5.18 23.71
C GLU A 331 -1.41 -5.35 22.24
N ALA A 332 -2.71 -5.30 21.90
CA ALA A 332 -3.16 -5.37 20.52
C ALA A 332 -2.62 -4.19 19.70
N PHE A 333 -2.68 -2.97 20.24
CA PHE A 333 -2.18 -1.79 19.55
C PHE A 333 -0.67 -1.87 19.30
N GLU A 334 0.13 -2.23 20.32
CA GLU A 334 1.58 -2.37 20.17
C GLU A 334 1.96 -3.53 19.26
N LEU A 335 1.25 -4.66 19.30
CA LEU A 335 1.46 -5.76 18.35
C LEU A 335 1.20 -5.32 16.90
N LEU A 336 0.14 -4.54 16.67
CA LEU A 336 -0.15 -3.99 15.35
C LEU A 336 0.88 -2.92 14.98
N LYS A 337 1.42 -2.21 15.96
CA LYS A 337 2.47 -1.21 15.76
C LYS A 337 3.79 -1.80 15.32
N THR A 338 4.24 -2.88 15.94
CA THR A 338 5.51 -3.51 15.57
C THR A 338 5.50 -4.13 14.17
N VAL A 339 4.33 -4.53 13.66
CA VAL A 339 4.22 -5.23 12.38
C VAL A 339 3.67 -4.37 11.27
N ILE A 340 2.57 -3.67 11.51
CA ILE A 340 1.88 -2.86 10.49
C ILE A 340 2.39 -1.42 10.56
N PHE A 341 2.69 -0.92 11.77
CA PHE A 341 2.99 0.48 12.00
C PHE A 341 4.48 0.83 12.21
N GLU A 342 5.28 0.78 11.14
CA GLU A 342 6.32 1.82 11.05
C GLU A 342 5.59 3.20 11.03
N SER A 343 6.23 4.23 11.59
CA SER A 343 5.65 5.43 12.23
C SER A 343 4.61 6.26 11.45
N ASN A 344 4.32 5.97 10.19
CA ASN A 344 3.42 6.77 9.35
C ASN A 344 1.95 6.27 9.30
N ILE A 345 1.68 4.98 9.32
CA ILE A 345 0.29 4.45 9.25
C ILE A 345 -0.51 4.69 10.54
N ILE A 346 0.15 4.94 11.68
CA ILE A 346 -0.54 5.43 12.89
C ILE A 346 -1.33 6.72 12.56
N LYS A 347 -0.80 7.60 11.70
CA LYS A 347 -1.49 8.81 11.23
C LYS A 347 -2.69 8.52 10.32
N HIS A 348 -2.80 7.28 9.82
CA HIS A 348 -3.96 6.77 9.08
C HIS A 348 -4.87 5.91 9.96
N THR A 349 -4.51 5.69 11.23
CA THR A 349 -5.30 4.92 12.19
C THR A 349 -6.24 5.85 12.94
N THR A 350 -7.52 5.50 12.95
CA THR A 350 -8.57 6.14 13.76
C THR A 350 -9.03 5.16 14.82
N ILE A 351 -9.07 5.61 16.07
CA ILE A 351 -9.61 4.81 17.17
C ILE A 351 -11.13 4.88 17.11
N VAL A 352 -11.80 3.73 17.12
CA VAL A 352 -13.26 3.64 17.13
C VAL A 352 -13.70 3.04 18.46
N ARG A 353 -14.28 3.87 19.33
CA ARG A 353 -14.84 3.45 20.62
C ARG A 353 -16.28 3.00 20.42
N THR A 354 -16.50 1.69 20.57
CA THR A 354 -17.81 1.05 20.40
C THR A 354 -18.55 0.90 21.73
N ASN A 355 -19.83 0.52 21.67
CA ASN A 355 -20.69 0.30 22.82
C ASN A 355 -20.85 1.55 23.72
N PHE A 356 -20.73 2.75 23.12
CA PHE A 356 -20.85 4.02 23.80
C PHE A 356 -22.23 4.63 23.55
N THR A 357 -23.22 4.25 24.36
CA THR A 357 -24.64 4.63 24.19
C THR A 357 -24.88 6.15 24.17
N ASN A 358 -23.97 6.94 24.75
CA ASN A 358 -24.08 8.40 24.82
C ASN A 358 -23.32 9.12 23.69
N PHE A 359 -23.01 8.44 22.59
CA PHE A 359 -22.18 8.98 21.49
C PHE A 359 -22.75 10.24 20.83
N MET A 360 -24.07 10.46 20.95
CA MET A 360 -24.75 11.64 20.44
C MET A 360 -24.68 12.86 21.38
N TYR A 361 -24.09 12.74 22.57
CA TYR A 361 -23.98 13.83 23.56
C TYR A 361 -22.52 14.33 23.62
N PRO A 362 -22.20 15.48 22.99
CA PRO A 362 -20.83 15.99 22.90
C PRO A 362 -20.13 16.13 24.25
N ASP A 363 -20.83 16.59 25.29
CA ASP A 363 -20.26 16.73 26.63
C ASP A 363 -19.84 15.38 27.21
N ARG A 364 -20.63 14.32 27.00
CA ARG A 364 -20.29 12.96 27.47
C ARG A 364 -19.08 12.40 26.73
N VAL A 365 -19.00 12.63 25.43
CA VAL A 365 -17.84 12.25 24.61
C VAL A 365 -16.59 12.99 25.07
N LYS A 366 -16.70 14.29 25.36
CA LYS A 366 -15.59 15.10 25.86
C LYS A 366 -15.10 14.63 27.24
N THR A 367 -16.02 14.35 28.17
CA THR A 367 -15.69 13.82 29.49
C THR A 367 -14.98 12.48 29.39
N ASP A 368 -15.52 11.52 28.64
CA ASP A 368 -14.90 10.19 28.48
C ASP A 368 -13.49 10.31 27.86
N ARG A 369 -13.32 11.17 26.85
CA ARG A 369 -12.00 11.43 26.25
C ARG A 369 -11.00 11.97 27.29
N GLN A 370 -11.42 12.91 28.12
CA GLN A 370 -10.57 13.49 29.16
C GLN A 370 -10.20 12.44 30.22
N GLU A 371 -11.15 11.62 30.65
CA GLU A 371 -10.91 10.53 31.61
C GLU A 371 -9.86 9.54 31.08
N ILE A 372 -9.93 9.13 29.81
CA ILE A 372 -8.90 8.23 29.22
C ILE A 372 -7.51 8.91 29.20
N MET A 373 -7.45 10.20 28.87
CA MET A 373 -6.19 10.94 28.80
C MET A 373 -5.55 11.13 30.18
N GLU A 374 -6.36 11.27 31.24
CA GLU A 374 -5.89 11.41 32.62
C GLU A 374 -5.56 10.07 33.27
N GLU A 375 -6.21 8.98 32.85
CA GLU A 375 -6.02 7.63 33.42
C GLU A 375 -4.63 7.06 33.15
N ASN A 376 -4.09 7.25 31.93
CA ASN A 376 -2.79 6.70 31.57
C ASN A 376 -2.08 7.51 30.46
N LYS A 377 -0.85 7.97 30.75
CA LYS A 377 0.00 8.70 29.79
C LYS A 377 0.21 7.92 28.49
N PHE A 378 0.36 6.60 28.57
CA PHE A 378 0.52 5.74 27.40
C PHE A 378 -0.73 5.71 26.50
N LEU A 379 -1.93 5.71 27.09
CA LEU A 379 -3.19 5.81 26.33
C LEU A 379 -3.33 7.19 25.69
N ALA A 380 -2.93 8.25 26.39
CA ALA A 380 -2.87 9.59 25.83
C ALA A 380 -1.92 9.63 24.61
N ASP A 381 -0.75 9.00 24.70
CA ASP A 381 0.22 8.92 23.59
C ASP A 381 -0.36 8.17 22.38
N ILE A 382 -1.08 7.05 22.61
CA ILE A 382 -1.79 6.33 21.53
C ILE A 382 -2.82 7.24 20.87
N ILE A 383 -3.71 7.87 21.64
CA ILE A 383 -4.78 8.72 21.10
C ILE A 383 -4.21 9.92 20.34
N ASN A 384 -3.15 10.54 20.86
CA ASN A 384 -2.53 11.71 20.25
C ASN A 384 -1.71 11.37 19.01
N SER A 385 -1.21 10.15 18.88
CA SER A 385 -0.47 9.70 17.70
C SER A 385 -1.41 9.33 16.53
N CYS A 386 -2.61 8.82 16.82
CA CYS A 386 -3.63 8.48 15.85
C CYS A 386 -4.31 9.71 15.21
N ASN A 387 -5.03 9.50 14.11
CA ASN A 387 -5.87 10.51 13.42
C ASN A 387 -7.12 10.94 14.23
N GLY A 388 -7.16 10.64 15.52
CA GLY A 388 -8.27 10.92 16.42
C GLY A 388 -9.09 9.70 16.82
N ILE A 389 -10.16 10.00 17.56
CA ILE A 389 -11.06 9.02 18.17
C ILE A 389 -12.50 9.35 17.79
N ILE A 390 -13.25 8.32 17.39
CA ILE A 390 -14.67 8.39 17.07
C ILE A 390 -15.44 7.55 18.07
N TYR A 391 -16.61 8.05 18.45
CA TYR A 391 -17.54 7.40 19.36
C TYR A 391 -18.77 6.95 18.58
N ILE A 392 -19.11 5.67 18.70
CA ILE A 392 -20.29 5.10 18.04
C ILE A 392 -20.99 4.11 18.97
N ASP A 393 -22.25 3.83 18.64
CA ASP A 393 -22.96 2.67 19.16
C ASP A 393 -23.52 1.82 18.02
N ALA A 394 -23.40 0.50 18.16
CA ALA A 394 -23.85 -0.45 17.15
C ALA A 394 -24.57 -1.64 17.79
N PRO A 395 -25.66 -1.41 18.54
CA PRO A 395 -26.35 -2.46 19.30
C PRO A 395 -26.96 -3.54 18.38
N PRO A 396 -27.19 -4.77 18.88
CA PRO A 396 -27.72 -5.88 18.09
C PRO A 396 -29.14 -5.60 17.59
N ILE A 397 -29.42 -5.83 16.31
CA ILE A 397 -30.73 -5.54 15.70
C ILE A 397 -31.67 -6.75 15.65
N ASN A 398 -31.13 -7.97 15.76
CA ASN A 398 -31.91 -9.21 15.77
C ASN A 398 -32.26 -9.58 17.21
N ILE A 399 -33.26 -8.89 17.75
CA ILE A 399 -33.75 -9.07 19.12
C ILE A 399 -35.28 -9.20 19.09
N ASP A 400 -35.82 -10.01 20.01
CA ASP A 400 -37.26 -10.35 20.07
C ASP A 400 -38.17 -9.13 20.28
N CYS A 401 -37.61 -7.99 20.68
CA CYS A 401 -38.35 -6.74 20.87
C CYS A 401 -38.29 -5.85 19.61
N GLN A 402 -39.40 -5.74 18.88
CA GLN A 402 -39.52 -4.92 17.67
C GLN A 402 -39.24 -3.42 17.90
N LEU A 403 -39.70 -2.86 19.02
CA LEU A 403 -39.46 -1.46 19.39
C LEU A 403 -37.95 -1.21 19.57
N ARG A 404 -37.30 -2.06 20.35
CA ARG A 404 -35.86 -1.97 20.61
C ARG A 404 -35.04 -2.24 19.34
N SER A 405 -35.46 -3.15 18.47
CA SER A 405 -34.83 -3.38 17.17
C SER A 405 -34.87 -2.12 16.29
N SER A 406 -36.00 -1.39 16.31
CA SER A 406 -36.16 -0.15 15.56
C SER A 406 -35.26 0.96 16.07
N LEU A 407 -35.16 1.13 17.39
CA LEU A 407 -34.22 2.08 18.02
C LEU A 407 -32.76 1.72 17.71
N ASN A 408 -32.40 0.45 17.83
CA ASN A 408 -31.04 -0.03 17.53
C ASN A 408 -30.65 0.21 16.05
N LYS A 409 -31.61 0.09 15.12
CA LYS A 409 -31.40 0.45 13.71
C LYS A 409 -31.16 1.95 13.54
N GLU A 410 -31.84 2.79 14.31
CA GLU A 410 -31.63 4.24 14.28
C GLU A 410 -30.25 4.62 14.81
N ASP A 411 -29.81 4.01 15.91
CA ASP A 411 -28.46 4.23 16.45
C ASP A 411 -27.38 3.76 15.47
N ARG A 412 -27.54 2.59 14.84
CA ARG A 412 -26.65 2.13 13.76
C ARG A 412 -26.61 3.13 12.59
N LYS A 413 -27.74 3.72 12.19
CA LYS A 413 -27.79 4.75 11.13
C LYS A 413 -27.06 6.04 11.53
N LYS A 414 -27.21 6.50 12.78
CA LYS A 414 -26.49 7.67 13.30
C LYS A 414 -24.98 7.40 13.33
N SER A 415 -24.56 6.25 13.83
CA SER A 415 -23.17 5.79 13.83
C SER A 415 -22.58 5.71 12.41
N ARG A 416 -23.34 5.14 11.45
CA ARG A 416 -22.95 5.11 10.03
C ARG A 416 -22.68 6.52 9.49
N LYS A 417 -23.56 7.49 9.78
CA LYS A 417 -23.37 8.88 9.34
C LYS A 417 -22.08 9.49 9.89
N ILE A 418 -21.75 9.26 11.16
CA ILE A 418 -20.51 9.75 11.78
C ILE A 418 -19.29 9.13 11.07
N LEU A 419 -19.31 7.81 10.85
CA LEU A 419 -18.22 7.09 10.19
C LEU A 419 -18.01 7.53 8.73
N LEU A 420 -19.10 7.68 7.97
CA LEU A 420 -19.05 8.14 6.58
C LEU A 420 -18.52 9.57 6.48
N ASN A 421 -18.95 10.48 7.36
CA ASN A 421 -18.41 11.84 7.38
C ASN A 421 -16.91 11.85 7.70
N HIS A 422 -16.45 10.98 8.61
CA HIS A 422 -15.03 10.88 8.95
C HIS A 422 -14.18 10.37 7.79
N ILE A 423 -14.56 9.27 7.13
CA ILE A 423 -13.82 8.74 5.96
C ILE A 423 -13.82 9.72 4.78
N GLU A 424 -14.81 10.62 4.69
CA GLU A 424 -14.85 11.65 3.65
C GLU A 424 -13.91 12.82 3.92
N SER A 425 -13.82 13.22 5.19
CA SER A 425 -12.92 14.29 5.64
C SER A 425 -11.44 13.89 5.63
N PHE A 426 -11.15 12.59 5.56
CA PHE A 426 -9.81 12.05 5.57
C PHE A 426 -9.28 11.81 4.14
N HIS A 427 -8.17 12.46 3.79
CA HIS A 427 -7.56 12.37 2.45
C HIS A 427 -6.26 11.55 2.41
N GLY A 428 -5.97 10.77 3.44
CA GLY A 428 -4.81 9.89 3.46
C GLY A 428 -4.99 8.65 2.58
N ASN A 429 -3.93 8.27 1.86
CA ASN A 429 -3.82 6.95 1.24
C ASN A 429 -2.45 6.36 1.59
N TYR A 430 -2.42 5.47 2.58
CA TYR A 430 -1.21 4.80 3.01
C TYR A 430 -0.98 3.57 2.14
N LYS A 431 -0.03 3.65 1.21
CA LYS A 431 0.54 2.43 0.61
C LYS A 431 1.65 1.94 1.53
N PRO A 432 1.57 0.72 2.11
CA PRO A 432 2.68 0.15 2.84
C PRO A 432 3.85 -0.07 1.88
N TYR A 433 4.70 0.93 1.71
CA TYR A 433 6.04 0.80 1.14
C TYR A 433 6.98 0.72 2.34
N LEU A 434 7.35 -0.49 2.73
CA LEU A 434 8.15 -0.72 3.94
C LEU A 434 9.32 -1.64 3.58
N LYS A 435 10.53 -1.21 3.91
CA LYS A 435 11.78 -2.02 3.85
C LYS A 435 11.59 -3.43 4.39
N THR A 436 10.89 -3.52 5.51
CA THR A 436 10.61 -4.76 6.23
C THR A 436 9.46 -5.54 5.58
N TRP A 437 8.46 -4.84 5.05
CA TRP A 437 7.37 -5.51 4.35
C TRP A 437 7.77 -6.02 3.00
N ASP A 438 8.65 -5.41 2.21
CA ASP A 438 9.03 -5.99 0.90
C ASP A 438 9.76 -7.34 1.08
N GLN A 439 10.61 -7.44 2.12
CA GLN A 439 11.26 -8.71 2.51
C GLN A 439 10.26 -9.74 3.05
N LEU A 440 9.30 -9.29 3.87
CA LEU A 440 8.22 -10.13 4.38
C LEU A 440 7.23 -10.51 3.27
N TYR A 441 6.98 -9.61 2.32
CA TYR A 441 6.02 -9.67 1.22
C TYR A 441 6.50 -10.63 0.16
N VAL A 442 7.80 -10.68 -0.17
CA VAL A 442 8.33 -11.72 -1.08
C VAL A 442 8.12 -13.11 -0.48
N LYS A 443 8.38 -13.28 0.83
CA LYS A 443 8.17 -14.55 1.54
C LYS A 443 6.67 -14.90 1.65
N ILE A 444 5.84 -13.93 2.05
CA ILE A 444 4.38 -14.05 2.20
C ILE A 444 3.70 -14.22 0.85
N ARG A 445 4.18 -13.61 -0.24
CA ARG A 445 3.62 -13.72 -1.60
C ARG A 445 3.74 -15.13 -2.12
N ASN A 446 4.94 -15.73 -2.00
CA ASN A 446 5.15 -17.13 -2.40
C ASN A 446 4.28 -18.07 -1.56
N TYR A 447 4.20 -17.81 -0.26
CA TYR A 447 3.30 -18.52 0.64
C TYR A 447 1.82 -18.42 0.21
N ILE A 448 1.31 -17.20 0.00
CA ILE A 448 -0.07 -16.94 -0.41
C ILE A 448 -0.37 -17.63 -1.74
N LYS A 449 0.56 -17.58 -2.70
CA LYS A 449 0.41 -18.27 -3.99
C LYS A 449 0.24 -19.78 -3.79
N ILE A 450 1.16 -20.41 -3.06
CA ILE A 450 1.12 -21.85 -2.79
C ILE A 450 -0.13 -22.23 -1.99
N LYS A 451 -0.51 -21.41 -1.00
CA LYS A 451 -1.72 -21.62 -0.20
C LYS A 451 -2.98 -21.56 -1.07
N TYR A 452 -3.07 -20.58 -1.97
CA TYR A 452 -4.21 -20.44 -2.87
C TYR A 452 -4.35 -21.66 -3.79
N GLU A 453 -3.24 -22.15 -4.36
CA GLU A 453 -3.21 -23.38 -5.17
C GLU A 453 -3.67 -24.63 -4.37
N LEU A 454 -3.29 -24.71 -3.09
CA LEU A 454 -3.72 -25.78 -2.18
C LEU A 454 -5.19 -25.65 -1.77
N GLU A 455 -5.70 -24.44 -1.54
CA GLU A 455 -7.10 -24.16 -1.21
C GLU A 455 -8.03 -24.42 -2.41
N GLU A 456 -7.58 -24.12 -3.63
CA GLU A 456 -8.31 -24.47 -4.86
C GLU A 456 -8.38 -25.99 -5.02
N SER A 457 -7.27 -26.70 -4.76
CA SER A 457 -7.25 -28.17 -4.72
C SER A 457 -8.20 -28.74 -3.64
N LEU A 458 -8.29 -28.08 -2.48
CA LEU A 458 -9.19 -28.46 -1.40
C LEU A 458 -10.67 -28.35 -1.79
N GLN A 459 -11.04 -27.32 -2.56
CA GLN A 459 -12.42 -27.12 -3.05
C GLN A 459 -12.81 -28.14 -4.12
N ASN A 460 -11.84 -28.64 -4.90
CA ASN A 460 -12.06 -29.60 -5.97
C ASN A 460 -11.99 -31.07 -5.51
N SER A 461 -11.40 -31.36 -4.35
CA SER A 461 -11.29 -32.71 -3.78
C SER A 461 -12.58 -33.18 -3.10
N SER A 462 -13.04 -34.37 -3.47
CA SER A 462 -14.21 -35.03 -2.84
C SER A 462 -13.84 -36.08 -1.78
N SER A 463 -12.56 -36.41 -1.64
CA SER A 463 -12.06 -37.45 -0.72
C SER A 463 -11.68 -36.86 0.64
N SER A 464 -12.24 -37.42 1.73
CA SER A 464 -11.94 -36.98 3.11
C SER A 464 -10.46 -37.14 3.48
N ALA A 465 -9.78 -38.16 2.93
CA ALA A 465 -8.36 -38.41 3.15
C ALA A 465 -7.47 -37.38 2.42
N GLU A 466 -7.85 -36.93 1.22
CA GLU A 466 -7.16 -35.86 0.50
C GLU A 466 -7.34 -34.52 1.19
N ILE A 467 -8.56 -34.20 1.60
CA ILE A 467 -8.89 -33.00 2.39
C ILE A 467 -8.03 -32.93 3.65
N SER A 468 -7.83 -34.05 4.35
CA SER A 468 -6.99 -34.09 5.56
C SER A 468 -5.51 -33.82 5.23
N LYS A 469 -4.97 -34.42 4.17
CA LYS A 469 -3.58 -34.21 3.74
C LYS A 469 -3.31 -32.77 3.29
N ILE A 470 -4.25 -32.16 2.57
CA ILE A 470 -4.12 -30.78 2.10
C ILE A 470 -4.14 -29.81 3.29
N LYS A 471 -5.04 -30.02 4.27
CA LYS A 471 -5.09 -29.21 5.50
C LYS A 471 -3.77 -29.28 6.30
N GLU A 472 -3.23 -30.48 6.48
CA GLU A 472 -1.95 -30.67 7.17
C GLU A 472 -0.80 -29.96 6.42
N ARG A 473 -0.84 -29.94 5.09
CA ARG A 473 0.16 -29.25 4.26
C ARG A 473 0.06 -27.73 4.38
N ILE A 474 -1.15 -27.18 4.45
CA ILE A 474 -1.39 -25.75 4.72
C ILE A 474 -0.87 -25.37 6.11
N GLU A 475 -1.15 -26.18 7.13
CA GLU A 475 -0.70 -25.93 8.50
C GLU A 475 0.83 -25.95 8.61
N LYS A 476 1.50 -26.96 8.02
CA LYS A 476 2.97 -27.00 7.95
C LYS A 476 3.57 -25.81 7.21
N LEU A 477 2.89 -25.34 6.16
CA LEU A 477 3.32 -24.18 5.39
C LEU A 477 3.17 -22.89 6.21
N GLU A 478 2.08 -22.73 6.96
CA GLU A 478 1.86 -21.62 7.89
C GLU A 478 2.95 -21.57 8.96
N GLU A 479 3.25 -22.69 9.61
CA GLU A 479 4.32 -22.76 10.60
C GLU A 479 5.68 -22.41 10.01
N LYS A 480 5.97 -22.88 8.79
CA LYS A 480 7.23 -22.61 8.09
C LYS A 480 7.40 -21.11 7.87
N VAL A 481 6.38 -20.43 7.36
CA VAL A 481 6.41 -18.97 7.17
C VAL A 481 6.60 -18.27 8.50
N VAL A 482 5.83 -18.64 9.52
CA VAL A 482 5.94 -18.05 10.86
C VAL A 482 7.35 -18.20 11.46
N ARG A 483 8.07 -19.30 11.16
CA ARG A 483 9.48 -19.50 11.56
C ARG A 483 10.46 -18.68 10.74
N GLU A 484 10.25 -18.55 9.43
CA GLU A 484 11.14 -17.85 8.49
C GLU A 484 10.95 -16.33 8.47
N THR A 485 9.78 -15.87 8.92
CA THR A 485 9.50 -14.47 9.21
C THR A 485 10.01 -14.20 10.62
N ASP A 486 11.14 -13.52 10.73
CA ASP A 486 11.81 -13.11 11.97
C ASP A 486 11.03 -11.98 12.69
N LEU A 487 9.71 -12.15 12.80
CA LEU A 487 8.77 -11.25 13.45
C LEU A 487 9.12 -11.21 14.95
N LYS A 488 9.87 -10.19 15.37
CA LYS A 488 10.12 -9.88 16.79
C LYS A 488 8.78 -9.60 17.47
N CYS A 489 8.27 -10.57 18.22
CA CYS A 489 7.01 -10.47 18.97
C CYS A 489 7.24 -10.24 20.47
N ASP A 490 8.50 -10.23 20.92
CA ASP A 490 8.85 -9.99 22.31
C ASP A 490 8.79 -8.48 22.56
N ILE A 491 7.66 -8.04 23.11
CA ILE A 491 7.44 -6.66 23.53
C ILE A 491 7.62 -6.64 25.04
N GLU A 492 8.72 -6.06 25.52
CA GLU A 492 8.84 -5.67 26.93
C GLU A 492 7.90 -4.47 27.15
N ILE A 493 6.70 -4.74 27.64
CA ILE A 493 5.79 -3.70 28.09
C ILE A 493 6.36 -3.21 29.43
N PRO A 494 6.59 -1.89 29.62
CA PRO A 494 7.00 -1.35 30.90
C PRO A 494 6.07 -1.89 31.98
N SER A 495 6.63 -2.46 33.05
CA SER A 495 5.87 -3.14 34.08
C SER A 495 4.74 -2.23 34.57
N ILE A 496 3.49 -2.56 34.21
CA ILE A 496 2.33 -1.97 34.88
C ILE A 496 2.34 -2.62 36.26
N THR A 497 3.08 -2.01 37.19
CA THR A 497 3.16 -2.43 38.57
C THR A 497 1.73 -2.57 39.09
N LYS A 498 1.33 -3.82 39.36
CA LYS A 498 0.06 -4.27 39.97
C LYS A 498 -0.98 -3.16 40.07
N ILE A 499 -1.97 -3.18 39.19
CA ILE A 499 -3.23 -2.46 39.34
C ILE A 499 -3.80 -2.79 40.72
N ARG A 500 -3.51 -1.98 41.73
CA ARG A 500 -4.33 -1.89 42.93
C ARG A 500 -5.54 -1.09 42.51
N LEU A 501 -6.66 -1.77 42.32
CA LEU A 501 -7.98 -1.15 42.29
C LEU A 501 -8.18 -0.40 43.61
N CYS A 502 -7.76 0.87 43.67
CA CYS A 502 -8.19 1.77 44.72
C CYS A 502 -9.56 2.33 44.33
N PHE A 503 -10.61 1.54 44.56
CA PHE A 503 -11.95 2.10 44.67
C PHE A 503 -11.98 3.02 45.90
N LYS A 504 -11.86 4.33 45.68
CA LYS A 504 -12.31 5.30 46.69
C LYS A 504 -13.83 5.36 46.66
N SER A 505 -14.46 4.49 47.45
CA SER A 505 -15.81 4.77 47.96
C SER A 505 -15.73 6.01 48.86
N LYS A 506 -16.66 6.96 48.70
CA LYS A 506 -16.79 8.13 49.58
C LYS A 506 -17.13 7.76 51.03
N ASN A 507 -17.55 6.52 51.30
CA ASN A 507 -17.86 6.04 52.64
C ASN A 507 -17.08 4.74 52.89
N GLY A 508 -16.16 4.78 53.85
CA GLY A 508 -15.15 3.75 54.08
C GLY A 508 -15.69 2.35 54.39
N ILE A 509 -14.75 1.41 54.27
CA ILE A 509 -14.77 -0.03 54.58
C ILE A 509 -14.85 -0.89 53.31
N CYS A 510 -13.69 -1.48 52.98
CA CYS A 510 -13.53 -2.51 51.97
C CYS A 510 -13.00 -3.77 52.68
N GLN A 511 -13.77 -4.86 52.67
CA GLN A 511 -13.24 -6.22 52.81
C GLN A 511 -12.99 -6.79 51.41
N ILE A 512 -11.93 -7.59 51.33
CA ILE A 512 -11.30 -8.15 50.13
C ILE A 512 -12.09 -9.37 49.65
N ILE A 513 -12.39 -9.44 48.34
CA ILE A 513 -12.09 -10.59 47.46
C ILE A 513 -11.65 -10.05 46.10
#